data_AF-A0A7I4AK79-F1
#
_entry.id   AF-A0A7I4AK79-F1
#
_cell.length_a   1.000
_cell.length_b   1.000
_cell.length_c   1.000
_cell.angle_alpha   90.00
_cell.angle_beta   90.00
_cell.angle_gamma   90.00
#
_symmetry.space_group_name_H-M   'P 1'
#
loop_
_entity.id
_entity.type
_entity.pdbx_description
1 polymer ?
#
loop_
_entity_poly.entity_id
_entity_poly.type
_entity_poly.pdbx_seq_one_letter_code
_entity_poly.pdbx_strand_id
1 'polypeptide(L)'
;MAGADENQAKWKSTALLVVDMQNDFLSPECCLFVAGGPRVIPAVQKAVDIAREKGAFVVWVVREHHETGRDVEYFRKHLYDGTSGPTMRGAVGAALVDGLVPIPGEHKIVKSRFSAFFATNLDLVLRREGIQHVVVAGVFRKIY
;
A
#
# COMPACT_ATOMS: atom_id res chain seq x y z
N MET A 1 11.68 -4.18 34.08
CA MET A 1 11.18 -5.29 33.23
C MET A 1 9.73 -5.10 32.76
N ALA A 2 8.89 -4.29 33.42
CA ALA A 2 7.49 -4.05 32.99
C ALA A 2 7.33 -3.34 31.62
N GLY A 3 8.19 -2.38 31.27
CA GLY A 3 8.03 -1.58 30.04
C GLY A 3 8.40 -2.28 28.72
N ALA A 4 9.08 -3.43 28.75
CA ALA A 4 9.41 -4.18 27.54
C ALA A 4 8.20 -5.01 27.04
N ASP A 5 7.42 -5.55 27.97
CA ASP A 5 6.25 -6.38 27.69
C ASP A 5 5.06 -5.52 27.21
N GLU A 6 4.88 -4.33 27.80
CA GLU A 6 3.89 -3.34 27.34
C GLU A 6 4.18 -2.84 25.92
N ASN A 7 5.45 -2.57 25.60
CA ASN A 7 5.83 -2.18 24.25
C ASN A 7 5.59 -3.31 23.25
N GLN A 8 5.87 -4.56 23.63
CA GLN A 8 5.60 -5.71 22.77
C GLN A 8 4.10 -5.93 22.54
N ALA A 9 3.25 -5.73 23.56
CA ALA A 9 1.80 -5.76 23.43
C ALA A 9 1.30 -4.66 22.47
N LYS A 10 1.88 -3.46 22.54
CA LYS A 10 1.54 -2.35 21.64
C LYS A 10 1.79 -2.69 20.17
N TRP A 11 2.93 -3.31 19.85
CA TRP A 11 3.24 -3.74 18.48
C TRP A 11 2.24 -4.76 17.94
N LYS A 12 1.77 -5.71 18.76
CA LYS A 12 0.74 -6.68 18.35
C LYS A 12 -0.61 -6.03 18.03
N SER A 13 -0.92 -4.89 18.63
CA SER A 13 -2.12 -4.09 18.34
C SER A 13 -1.88 -3.00 17.27
N THR A 14 -0.73 -3.00 16.60
CA THR A 14 -0.36 -2.01 15.59
C THR A 14 -0.36 -2.64 14.21
N ALA A 15 -0.92 -1.93 13.23
CA ALA A 15 -0.80 -2.27 11.82
C ALA A 15 0.09 -1.26 11.08
N LEU A 16 0.92 -1.76 10.16
CA LEU A 16 1.64 -0.97 9.17
C LEU A 16 0.91 -1.06 7.84
N LEU A 17 0.37 0.06 7.34
CA LEU A 17 -0.16 0.17 6.00
C LEU A 17 0.95 0.65 5.06
N VAL A 18 1.33 -0.18 4.09
CA VAL A 18 2.25 0.17 3.02
C VAL A 18 1.44 0.53 1.77
N VAL A 19 1.39 1.81 1.44
CA VAL A 19 0.45 2.38 0.47
C VAL A 19 1.12 2.75 -0.84
N ASP A 20 0.56 2.26 -1.94
CA ASP A 20 0.87 2.66 -3.32
C ASP A 20 2.38 2.56 -3.67
N MET A 21 3.12 1.64 -3.05
CA MET A 21 4.55 1.35 -3.36
C MET A 21 4.71 0.47 -4.60
N GLN A 22 4.07 0.86 -5.69
CA GLN A 22 4.04 0.14 -6.97
C GLN A 22 4.93 0.82 -8.01
N ASN A 23 5.40 0.05 -8.99
CA ASN A 23 6.32 0.51 -10.04
C ASN A 23 5.81 1.78 -10.75
N ASP A 24 4.52 1.87 -11.08
CA ASP A 24 3.96 3.04 -11.77
C ASP A 24 4.01 4.35 -10.96
N PHE A 25 4.05 4.28 -9.64
CA PHE A 25 4.22 5.48 -8.81
C PHE A 25 5.69 5.91 -8.69
N LEU A 26 6.62 5.01 -9.02
CA LEU A 26 8.05 5.16 -8.74
C LEU A 26 8.91 5.21 -10.02
N SER A 27 8.34 4.92 -11.18
CA SER A 27 8.99 5.08 -12.49
C SER A 27 8.78 6.49 -13.06
N PRO A 28 9.84 7.22 -13.43
CA PRO A 28 9.75 8.52 -14.11
C PRO A 28 9.00 8.50 -15.44
N GLU A 29 8.90 7.32 -16.07
CA GLU A 29 8.23 7.12 -17.35
C GLU A 29 6.71 7.06 -17.21
N CYS A 30 6.21 6.78 -16.00
CA CYS A 30 4.78 6.68 -15.75
C CYS A 30 4.15 8.04 -15.50
N CYS A 31 2.97 8.27 -16.07
CA CYS A 31 2.23 9.50 -15.85
C CYS A 31 1.81 9.72 -14.39
N LEU A 32 1.87 8.68 -13.54
CA LEU A 32 1.58 8.70 -12.11
C LEU A 32 2.82 8.88 -11.22
N PHE A 33 3.99 9.12 -11.80
CA PHE A 33 5.25 9.24 -11.08
C PHE A 33 5.20 10.24 -9.92
N VAL A 34 5.72 9.81 -8.78
CA VAL A 34 5.95 10.64 -7.59
C VAL A 34 7.45 10.89 -7.47
N ALA A 35 7.91 12.10 -7.80
CA ALA A 35 9.33 12.45 -7.83
C ALA A 35 10.09 12.25 -6.50
N GLY A 36 9.39 12.28 -5.37
CA GLY A 36 9.97 11.96 -4.05
C GLY A 36 9.99 10.47 -3.72
N GLY A 37 9.23 9.66 -4.45
CA GLY A 37 8.93 8.27 -4.13
C GLY A 37 10.16 7.35 -4.10
N PRO A 38 11.04 7.36 -5.12
CA PRO A 38 12.21 6.46 -5.11
C PRO A 38 13.12 6.65 -3.89
N ARG A 39 13.18 7.88 -3.34
CA ARG A 39 13.99 8.21 -2.16
C ARG A 39 13.44 7.60 -0.86
N VAL A 40 12.15 7.27 -0.80
CA VAL A 40 11.54 6.71 0.42
C VAL A 40 11.59 5.18 0.47
N ILE A 41 11.95 4.50 -0.64
CA ILE A 41 12.00 3.03 -0.71
C ILE A 41 12.80 2.42 0.46
N PRO A 42 14.05 2.87 0.78
CA PRO A 42 14.82 2.26 1.85
C PRO A 42 14.19 2.46 3.24
N ALA A 43 13.53 3.60 3.46
CA ALA A 43 12.85 3.90 4.71
C ALA A 43 11.59 3.03 4.88
N VAL A 44 10.86 2.77 3.80
CA VAL A 44 9.69 1.89 3.81
C VAL A 44 10.11 0.43 4.03
N GLN A 45 11.17 -0.04 3.35
CA GLN A 45 11.74 -1.37 3.59
C GLN A 45 12.12 -1.56 5.06
N LYS A 46 12.84 -0.60 5.64
CA LYS A 46 13.19 -0.61 7.06
C LYS A 46 11.96 -0.63 7.98
N ALA A 47 10.91 0.11 7.64
CA ALA A 47 9.68 0.12 8.42
C ALA A 47 8.97 -1.24 8.38
N VAL A 48 8.96 -1.90 7.21
CA VAL A 48 8.42 -3.25 7.04
C VAL A 48 9.24 -4.28 7.84
N ASP A 49 10.56 -4.20 7.79
CA ASP A 49 11.44 -5.10 8.55
C ASP A 49 11.21 -4.97 10.05
N ILE A 50 11.11 -3.74 10.57
CA ILE A 50 10.79 -3.48 11.97
C ILE A 50 9.40 -4.02 12.32
N ALA A 51 8.39 -3.79 11.48
CA ALA A 51 7.04 -4.28 11.72
C ALA A 51 7.02 -5.81 11.82
N ARG A 52 7.72 -6.51 10.91
CA ARG A 52 7.86 -7.97 10.93
C ARG A 52 8.58 -8.46 12.18
N GLU A 53 9.72 -7.86 12.52
CA GLU A 53 10.52 -8.22 13.70
C GLU A 53 9.70 -8.07 15.00
N LYS A 54 8.86 -7.03 15.08
CA LYS A 54 8.04 -6.75 16.27
C LYS A 54 6.67 -7.44 16.26
N GLY A 55 6.33 -8.16 15.18
CA GLY A 55 5.05 -8.87 15.06
C GLY A 55 3.84 -7.95 14.85
N ALA A 56 4.04 -6.79 14.23
CA ALA A 56 2.96 -5.89 13.82
C ALA A 56 2.28 -6.40 12.55
N PHE A 57 1.01 -6.07 12.39
CA PHE A 57 0.21 -6.52 11.24
C PHE A 57 0.53 -5.70 9.99
N VAL A 58 1.15 -6.32 8.98
CA VAL A 58 1.52 -5.62 7.74
C VAL A 58 0.40 -5.76 6.70
N VAL A 59 -0.05 -4.61 6.19
CA VAL A 59 -1.07 -4.53 5.14
C VAL A 59 -0.52 -3.80 3.92
N TRP A 60 -0.52 -4.49 2.79
CA TRP A 60 -0.14 -3.96 1.49
C TRP A 60 -1.36 -3.37 0.81
N VAL A 61 -1.37 -2.05 0.67
CA VAL A 61 -2.45 -1.30 0.04
C VAL A 61 -2.01 -0.92 -1.36
N VAL A 62 -2.62 -1.54 -2.37
CA VAL A 62 -2.26 -1.39 -3.78
C VAL A 62 -3.46 -1.01 -4.64
N ARG A 63 -3.19 -0.60 -5.87
CA ARG A 63 -4.18 -0.37 -6.93
C ARG A 63 -4.01 -1.40 -8.02
N GLU A 64 -5.10 -2.03 -8.42
CA GLU A 64 -5.12 -3.01 -9.51
C GLU A 64 -6.38 -2.79 -10.34
N HIS A 65 -6.28 -1.83 -11.26
CA HIS A 65 -7.40 -1.33 -12.02
C HIS A 65 -7.75 -2.21 -13.21
N HIS A 66 -9.04 -2.22 -13.56
CA HIS A 66 -9.51 -2.86 -14.78
C HIS A 66 -8.92 -2.18 -16.02
N GLU A 67 -8.63 -2.95 -17.07
CA GLU A 67 -8.04 -2.45 -18.34
C GLU A 67 -8.86 -1.31 -18.98
N THR A 68 -10.19 -1.35 -18.82
CA THR A 68 -11.10 -0.32 -19.35
C THR A 68 -11.20 0.92 -18.46
N GLY A 69 -10.50 0.96 -17.32
CA GLY A 69 -10.58 2.03 -16.33
C GLY A 69 -11.96 2.16 -15.66
N ARG A 70 -12.81 1.13 -15.67
CA ARG A 70 -14.18 1.23 -15.12
C ARG A 70 -14.24 1.40 -13.60
N ASP A 71 -13.18 1.04 -12.90
CA ASP A 71 -13.07 1.12 -11.44
C ASP A 71 -12.17 2.28 -10.97
N VAL A 72 -11.61 3.08 -11.88
CA VAL A 72 -10.65 4.15 -11.56
C VAL A 72 -11.36 5.42 -11.07
N GLU A 73 -10.61 6.40 -10.58
CA GLU A 73 -11.17 7.74 -10.36
C GLU A 73 -11.62 8.35 -11.69
N TYR A 74 -12.79 9.01 -11.71
CA TYR A 74 -13.41 9.51 -12.95
C TYR A 74 -12.44 10.35 -13.81
N PHE A 75 -11.70 11.25 -13.17
CA PHE A 75 -10.73 12.12 -13.84
C PHE A 75 -9.49 11.40 -14.37
N ARG A 76 -9.27 10.13 -14.02
CA ARG A 76 -8.18 9.28 -14.55
C ARG A 76 -8.65 8.29 -15.61
N LYS A 77 -9.95 8.19 -15.88
CA LYS A 77 -10.50 7.23 -16.84
C LYS A 77 -9.88 7.36 -18.24
N HIS A 78 -9.54 8.59 -18.64
CA HIS A 78 -8.91 8.88 -19.93
C HIS A 78 -7.48 8.30 -20.08
N LEU A 79 -6.86 7.80 -19.00
CA LEU A 79 -5.55 7.15 -19.03
C LEU A 79 -5.62 5.66 -19.38
N TYR A 80 -6.83 5.14 -19.65
CA TYR A 80 -7.08 3.72 -19.92
C TYR A 80 -7.74 3.58 -21.28
N ASP A 81 -7.17 2.76 -22.15
CA ASP A 81 -7.66 2.52 -23.50
C ASP A 81 -8.28 1.13 -23.70
N GLY A 82 -8.35 0.31 -22.63
CA GLY A 82 -8.81 -1.08 -22.69
C GLY A 82 -7.68 -2.09 -22.89
N THR A 83 -6.45 -1.66 -23.13
CA THR A 83 -5.26 -2.50 -23.32
C THR A 83 -4.09 -2.08 -22.44
N SER A 84 -4.03 -0.80 -22.08
CA SER A 84 -2.98 -0.20 -21.27
C SER A 84 -3.58 0.81 -20.29
N GLY A 85 -2.88 0.99 -19.18
CA GLY A 85 -3.22 1.99 -18.18
C GLY A 85 -2.37 1.86 -16.92
N PRO A 86 -2.27 2.92 -16.11
CA PRO A 86 -1.49 2.88 -14.88
C PRO A 86 -2.07 1.86 -13.90
N THR A 87 -1.22 1.10 -13.23
CA THR A 87 -1.58 0.11 -12.21
C THR A 87 -2.67 -0.86 -12.68
N MET A 88 -2.69 -1.17 -13.99
CA MET A 88 -3.59 -2.15 -14.57
C MET A 88 -3.32 -3.53 -13.97
N ARG A 89 -4.38 -4.26 -13.61
CA ARG A 89 -4.28 -5.59 -13.00
C ARG A 89 -3.42 -6.52 -13.87
N GLY A 90 -2.39 -7.11 -13.27
CA GLY A 90 -1.47 -8.03 -13.94
C GLY A 90 -0.34 -7.34 -14.74
N ALA A 91 -0.35 -6.01 -14.87
CA ALA A 91 0.74 -5.28 -15.49
C ALA A 91 1.94 -5.15 -14.54
N VAL A 92 3.14 -5.06 -15.12
CA VAL A 92 4.39 -4.82 -14.36
C VAL A 92 4.31 -3.53 -13.53
N GLY A 93 3.63 -2.51 -14.04
CA GLY A 93 3.40 -1.25 -13.35
C GLY A 93 2.57 -1.37 -12.06
N ALA A 94 1.70 -2.39 -11.97
CA ALA A 94 0.90 -2.68 -10.78
C ALA A 94 1.65 -3.54 -9.75
N ALA A 95 2.80 -4.11 -10.08
CA ALA A 95 3.61 -4.83 -9.11
C ALA A 95 4.22 -3.88 -8.08
N LEU A 96 4.45 -4.39 -6.87
CA LEU A 96 5.24 -3.69 -5.86
C LEU A 96 6.69 -3.54 -6.35
N VAL A 97 7.37 -2.49 -5.90
CA VAL A 97 8.78 -2.28 -6.26
C VAL A 97 9.70 -3.32 -5.64
N ASP A 98 10.86 -3.49 -6.27
CA ASP A 98 11.90 -4.41 -5.83
C ASP A 98 12.27 -4.20 -4.34
N GLY A 99 12.38 -5.31 -3.62
CA GLY A 99 12.65 -5.34 -2.18
C GLY A 99 11.44 -5.13 -1.28
N LEU A 100 10.25 -4.82 -1.82
CA LEU A 100 8.99 -4.81 -1.08
C LEU A 100 8.12 -6.00 -1.50
N VAL A 101 8.49 -7.18 -1.03
CA VAL A 101 7.79 -8.43 -1.34
C VAL A 101 6.93 -8.85 -0.14
N PRO A 102 5.60 -9.00 -0.33
CA PRO A 102 4.72 -9.56 0.68
C PRO A 102 5.12 -10.99 1.04
N ILE A 103 5.11 -11.32 2.33
CA ILE A 103 5.35 -12.69 2.81
C ILE A 103 4.02 -13.38 3.21
N PRO A 104 3.98 -14.73 3.26
CA PRO A 104 2.79 -15.44 3.72
C PRO A 104 2.33 -14.95 5.10
N GLY A 105 1.03 -14.67 5.23
CA GLY A 105 0.41 -14.14 6.44
C GLY A 105 0.20 -12.61 6.43
N GLU A 106 0.86 -11.87 5.55
CA GLU A 106 0.57 -10.44 5.37
C GLU A 106 -0.68 -10.22 4.53
N HIS A 107 -1.40 -9.13 4.82
CA HIS A 107 -2.67 -8.85 4.16
C HIS A 107 -2.48 -7.94 2.95
N LYS A 108 -3.16 -8.23 1.84
CA LYS A 108 -3.17 -7.38 0.64
C LYS A 108 -4.57 -6.84 0.41
N ILE A 109 -4.67 -5.52 0.21
CA ILE A 109 -5.89 -4.83 -0.13
C ILE A 109 -5.72 -4.10 -1.46
N VAL A 110 -6.65 -4.35 -2.36
CA VAL A 110 -6.79 -3.58 -3.60
C VAL A 110 -7.79 -2.45 -3.33
N LYS A 111 -7.35 -1.20 -3.47
CA LYS A 111 -8.22 -0.03 -3.37
C LYS A 111 -8.45 0.60 -4.74
N SER A 112 -9.67 1.07 -4.95
CA SER A 112 -10.05 1.80 -6.18
C SER A 112 -10.01 3.32 -6.01
N ARG A 113 -9.82 3.82 -4.78
CA ARG A 113 -9.84 5.24 -4.43
C ARG A 113 -8.62 5.61 -3.59
N PHE A 114 -8.52 6.88 -3.19
CA PHE A 114 -7.42 7.35 -2.34
C PHE A 114 -7.41 6.69 -0.97
N SER A 115 -8.57 6.65 -0.31
CA SER A 115 -8.70 6.00 0.98
C SER A 115 -8.67 4.49 0.83
N ALA A 116 -7.78 3.84 1.58
CA ALA A 116 -7.72 2.40 1.70
C ALA A 116 -8.94 1.80 2.42
N PHE A 117 -9.71 2.63 3.14
CA PHE A 117 -10.91 2.22 3.87
C PHE A 117 -12.19 2.31 3.03
N PHE A 118 -12.18 3.11 1.97
CA PHE A 118 -13.39 3.35 1.19
C PHE A 118 -13.69 2.15 0.28
N ALA A 119 -14.85 1.51 0.50
CA ALA A 119 -15.31 0.37 -0.27
C ALA A 119 -14.30 -0.81 -0.31
N THR A 120 -13.58 -1.03 0.79
CA THR A 120 -12.73 -2.21 1.02
C THR A 120 -13.13 -2.88 2.34
N ASN A 121 -12.55 -4.05 2.61
CA ASN A 121 -12.71 -4.75 3.89
C ASN A 121 -11.65 -4.33 4.95
N LEU A 122 -10.89 -3.25 4.74
CA LEU A 122 -9.78 -2.87 5.63
C LEU A 122 -10.23 -2.68 7.09
N ASP A 123 -11.30 -1.90 7.33
CA ASP A 123 -11.79 -1.65 8.70
C ASP A 123 -12.19 -2.94 9.40
N LEU A 124 -12.91 -3.82 8.69
CA LEU A 124 -13.32 -5.12 9.21
C LEU A 124 -12.11 -5.99 9.58
N VAL A 125 -11.10 -6.05 8.71
CA VAL A 125 -9.88 -6.84 8.95
C VAL A 125 -9.10 -6.29 10.14
N LEU A 126 -8.85 -4.99 10.18
CA LEU A 126 -8.12 -4.36 11.30
C LEU A 126 -8.81 -4.58 12.64
N ARG A 127 -10.14 -4.46 12.70
CA ARG A 127 -10.91 -4.72 13.92
C ARG A 127 -10.84 -6.18 14.34
N ARG A 128 -10.92 -7.12 13.38
CA ARG A 128 -10.84 -8.56 13.65
C ARG A 128 -9.48 -8.97 14.19
N GLU A 129 -8.42 -8.35 13.70
CA GLU A 129 -7.04 -8.54 14.18
C GLU A 129 -6.75 -7.76 15.49
N GLY A 130 -7.73 -7.04 16.04
CA GLY A 130 -7.57 -6.31 17.30
C GLY A 130 -6.67 -5.07 17.20
N ILE A 131 -6.52 -4.50 16.01
CA ILE A 131 -5.66 -3.35 15.75
C ILE A 131 -6.27 -2.07 16.34
N GLN A 132 -5.44 -1.32 17.09
CA GLN A 132 -5.78 -0.05 17.72
C GLN A 132 -4.94 1.11 17.17
N HIS A 133 -3.77 0.80 16.59
CA HIS A 133 -2.84 1.78 16.07
C HIS A 133 -2.53 1.49 14.61
N VAL A 134 -2.53 2.54 13.80
CA VAL A 134 -2.21 2.44 12.38
C VAL A 134 -1.03 3.36 12.07
N VAL A 135 0.03 2.77 11.54
CA VAL A 135 1.19 3.48 10.98
C VAL A 135 1.05 3.43 9.46
N VAL A 136 1.21 4.58 8.81
CA VAL A 136 1.09 4.67 7.34
C VAL A 136 2.44 5.02 6.76
N ALA A 137 2.88 4.22 5.79
CA ALA A 137 4.08 4.44 5.01
C ALA A 137 3.78 4.24 3.53
N GLY A 138 4.53 4.92 2.66
CA GLY A 138 4.38 4.78 1.21
C GLY A 138 4.35 6.13 0.51
N VAL A 139 3.72 6.16 -0.66
CA VAL A 139 3.66 7.36 -1.49
C VAL A 139 2.23 7.74 -1.79
N PHE A 140 2.02 9.03 -1.99
CA PHE A 140 0.77 9.54 -2.53
C PHE A 140 1.09 10.66 -3.51
N ARG A 141 0.35 10.71 -4.61
CA ARG A 141 0.41 11.83 -5.54
C ARG A 141 -0.59 12.88 -5.11
N LYS A 142 -0.11 14.11 -4.88
CA LYS A 142 -0.98 15.27 -4.65
C LYS A 142 -1.76 15.57 -5.93
N ILE A 143 -3.05 15.81 -5.77
CA ILE A 143 -3.99 16.11 -6.87
C ILE A 143 -4.26 17.61 -6.76
N TYR A 144 -4.07 18.35 -7.85
CA TYR A 144 -4.41 19.77 -7.98
C TYR A 144 -5.51 19.91 -9.03
#